data_AF-A0A836L3T9-F1
#
_entry.id   AF-A0A836L3T9-F1
#
_cell.length_a   1.000
_cell.length_b   1.000
_cell.length_c   1.000
_cell.angle_alpha   90.00
_cell.angle_beta   90.00
_cell.angle_gamma   90.00
#
_symmetry.space_group_name_H-M   'P 1'
#
loop_
_entity.id
_entity.type
_entity.pdbx_description
1 polymer ?
#
loop_
_entity_poly.entity_id
_entity_poly.type
_entity_poly.pdbx_seq_one_letter_code
_entity_poly.pdbx_strand_id
1 'polypeptide(L)'
;MERVKQAPPGDVMPDSPSPARLLDGHCTVFSHENSEVPNSRVIGDRQAYSCTWESPPPPPAPSEITLYAASWPPYVLLLVSCLAVAASGLGGNAARVMLQNSFVKNRFFAKYNYIVPNTLGSFLMGLFVRIIPPENTLPLSYRSFCVGFCGSFTTFSSWIVTLMVQSTAADAFEHLFIGGALPIMFFLWGRDCGRGVRWCCEHVFGCPWETWPSHPSRLRSIDAVWFLFLVIAAILAPVIVQVQINKGRIRVISTDDVRTVVIAPAGAVTRFLLSVYLNKKTSLAEFPLGTLAANLLGVLLAIIMLNMELTHIFDEWYVVVQHGICGALSTVSSLVNELVSFHGCGRVVFAYVYALVSVVVAIIIAGIGRPQNYHRSVN
;
A
#
# COMPACT_ATOMS: atom_id res chain seq x y z
N MET A 1 -22.71 68.10 17.70
CA MET A 1 -21.90 69.31 17.48
C MET A 1 -20.52 69.07 18.08
N GLU A 2 -19.72 68.19 17.48
CA GLU A 2 -18.84 68.36 16.31
C GLU A 2 -17.46 68.95 16.64
N ARG A 3 -16.45 68.18 16.20
CA ARG A 3 -15.01 68.33 16.39
C ARG A 3 -14.47 69.49 15.56
N VAL A 4 -13.46 70.20 16.05
CA VAL A 4 -12.29 70.59 15.24
C VAL A 4 -11.06 70.72 16.15
N LYS A 5 -10.06 69.87 15.98
CA LYS A 5 -8.64 70.24 16.11
C LYS A 5 -7.85 69.47 15.04
N GLN A 6 -7.16 70.25 14.21
CA GLN A 6 -6.35 69.84 13.06
C GLN A 6 -4.95 69.33 13.50
N ALA A 7 -4.40 68.39 12.73
CA ALA A 7 -2.99 67.98 12.74
C ALA A 7 -2.18 68.77 11.69
N PRO A 8 -0.84 68.94 11.85
CA PRO A 8 0.13 68.20 11.00
C PRO A 8 1.52 68.00 11.69
N PRO A 9 2.58 67.57 10.96
CA PRO A 9 2.75 66.35 10.17
C PRO A 9 3.78 65.39 10.82
N GLY A 10 3.73 64.11 10.45
CA GLY A 10 4.56 63.04 11.00
C GLY A 10 5.92 62.90 10.31
N ASP A 11 6.96 62.76 11.14
CA ASP A 11 8.30 62.37 10.76
C ASP A 11 8.45 60.83 10.77
N VAL A 12 9.18 60.36 9.76
CA VAL A 12 9.50 58.98 9.41
C VAL A 12 10.65 58.46 10.27
N MET A 13 10.55 57.22 10.80
CA MET A 13 11.67 56.37 11.24
C MET A 13 11.18 54.93 11.51
N PRO A 14 12.06 53.89 11.54
CA PRO A 14 11.97 52.77 10.61
C PRO A 14 11.55 51.43 11.24
N ASP A 15 11.10 50.52 10.38
CA ASP A 15 10.77 49.13 10.68
C ASP A 15 11.96 48.31 11.19
N SER A 16 11.65 47.39 12.10
CA SER A 16 12.53 46.33 12.61
C SER A 16 11.76 45.00 12.60
N PRO A 17 12.40 43.83 12.80
CA PRO A 17 13.27 43.17 11.84
C PRO A 17 12.77 41.75 11.48
N SER A 18 13.23 41.25 10.33
CA SER A 18 13.07 39.87 9.87
C SER A 18 13.89 38.88 10.72
N PRO A 19 13.37 37.69 11.05
CA PRO A 19 14.13 36.70 11.80
C PRO A 19 15.06 35.87 10.90
N ALA A 20 16.34 36.08 11.16
CA ALA A 20 17.51 35.22 11.10
C ALA A 20 17.38 33.77 10.57
N ARG A 21 18.34 33.45 9.69
CA ARG A 21 18.96 32.14 9.54
C ARG A 21 19.67 31.72 10.84
N LEU A 22 19.44 30.50 11.29
CA LEU A 22 20.33 29.70 12.15
C LEU A 22 20.25 28.25 11.62
N LEU A 23 21.34 27.70 11.09
CA LEU A 23 22.36 26.89 11.79
C LEU A 23 21.80 25.54 12.24
N ASP A 24 22.24 24.48 11.55
CA ASP A 24 22.59 23.22 12.20
C ASP A 24 23.85 22.67 11.51
N GLY A 25 24.88 22.45 12.31
CA GLY A 25 26.18 21.93 11.90
C GLY A 25 26.41 20.50 12.39
N HIS A 26 27.41 19.87 11.76
CA HIS A 26 28.26 18.77 12.25
C HIS A 26 27.58 17.42 12.59
N CYS A 27 28.14 16.23 12.36
CA CYS A 27 29.34 15.71 11.71
C CYS A 27 29.25 14.18 11.83
N THR A 28 29.59 13.40 10.79
CA THR A 28 30.32 12.12 10.89
C THR A 28 30.86 11.80 9.48
N VAL A 29 32.11 12.17 9.18
CA VAL A 29 33.33 11.33 9.22
C VAL A 29 33.32 10.24 8.14
N PHE A 30 34.03 10.52 7.04
CA PHE A 30 34.99 9.61 6.41
C PHE A 30 36.02 10.46 5.66
N SER A 31 37.20 10.60 6.26
CA SER A 31 38.38 11.20 5.66
C SER A 31 39.16 10.12 4.91
N HIS A 32 39.58 10.40 3.68
CA HIS A 32 40.85 9.89 3.17
C HIS A 32 41.63 11.08 2.61
N GLU A 33 42.86 11.18 3.10
CA GLU A 33 43.87 12.19 2.80
C GLU A 33 44.22 12.28 1.31
N ASN A 34 44.51 13.51 0.88
CA ASN A 34 45.65 13.96 0.08
C ASN A 34 45.31 15.39 -0.38
N SER A 35 46.18 16.38 -0.55
CA SER A 35 47.56 16.71 -0.16
C SER A 35 47.73 18.17 -0.64
N GLU A 36 48.62 18.91 0.02
CA GLU A 36 49.26 20.15 -0.46
C GLU A 36 48.57 21.53 -0.29
N VAL A 37 49.41 22.47 0.14
CA VAL A 37 49.24 23.89 0.51
C VAL A 37 50.44 24.61 -0.16
N PRO A 38 50.53 25.95 -0.22
CA PRO A 38 49.72 26.99 -0.86
C PRO A 38 50.55 27.80 -1.91
N ASN A 39 49.98 28.77 -2.64
CA ASN A 39 50.47 30.17 -2.60
C ASN A 39 49.90 31.14 -3.65
N SER A 40 49.85 32.38 -3.18
CA SER A 40 50.14 33.64 -3.86
C SER A 40 49.01 34.43 -4.56
N ARG A 41 48.93 35.67 -4.05
CA ARG A 41 48.21 36.84 -4.52
C ARG A 41 48.59 37.20 -5.95
N VAL A 42 47.60 37.51 -6.78
CA VAL A 42 47.76 38.46 -7.89
C VAL A 42 46.56 39.40 -7.84
N ILE A 43 46.83 40.63 -7.40
CA ILE A 43 45.98 41.80 -7.61
C ILE A 43 46.28 42.25 -9.03
N GLY A 44 45.29 42.22 -9.91
CA GLY A 44 45.41 42.66 -11.30
C GLY A 44 44.06 43.18 -11.78
N ASP A 45 44.01 44.49 -11.99
CA ASP A 45 42.88 45.23 -12.57
C ASP A 45 42.32 44.54 -13.82
N ARG A 46 41.00 44.33 -13.84
CA ARG A 46 40.27 44.08 -15.09
C ARG A 46 39.01 44.94 -15.16
N GLN A 47 38.98 45.67 -16.26
CA GLN A 47 37.92 46.51 -16.80
C GLN A 47 36.53 45.92 -16.64
N ALA A 48 35.58 46.80 -16.29
CA ALA A 48 34.16 46.53 -16.27
C ALA A 48 33.64 46.21 -17.68
N TYR A 49 33.30 44.95 -17.91
CA TYR A 49 32.39 44.55 -18.98
C TYR A 49 30.99 44.47 -18.38
N SER A 50 30.11 45.39 -18.79
CA SER A 50 28.68 45.32 -18.47
C SER A 50 28.04 44.20 -19.28
N CYS A 51 28.05 42.98 -18.75
CA CYS A 51 27.20 41.89 -19.23
C CYS A 51 25.79 42.11 -18.67
N THR A 52 24.88 42.61 -19.50
CA THR A 52 23.44 42.51 -19.25
C THR A 52 23.04 41.04 -19.34
N TRP A 53 23.01 40.36 -18.19
CA TRP A 53 22.35 39.06 -18.08
C TRP A 53 20.85 39.30 -18.22
N GLU A 54 20.30 39.12 -19.42
CA GLU A 54 18.87 38.85 -19.57
C GLU A 54 18.60 37.53 -18.83
N SER A 55 17.96 37.64 -17.67
CA SER A 55 17.45 36.48 -16.95
C SER A 55 16.55 35.67 -17.90
N PRO A 56 16.74 34.34 -18.00
CA PRO A 56 15.86 33.52 -18.80
C PRO A 56 14.41 33.74 -18.36
N PRO A 57 13.44 33.70 -19.30
CA PRO A 57 12.05 33.88 -18.94
C PRO A 57 11.70 32.90 -17.81
N PRO A 58 10.97 33.36 -16.78
CA PRO A 58 10.57 32.47 -15.71
C PRO A 58 9.88 31.24 -16.32
N PRO A 59 10.14 30.02 -15.78
CA PRO A 59 9.44 28.85 -16.25
C PRO A 59 7.94 29.15 -16.23
N PRO A 60 7.17 28.70 -17.25
CA PRO A 60 5.74 28.94 -17.28
C PRO A 60 5.18 28.51 -15.92
N ALA A 61 4.40 29.41 -15.30
CA ALA A 61 3.72 29.11 -14.03
C ALA A 61 3.10 27.71 -14.16
N PRO A 62 3.26 26.81 -13.17
CA PRO A 62 2.68 25.49 -13.25
C PRO A 62 1.21 25.70 -13.55
N SER A 63 0.80 25.32 -14.77
CA SER A 63 -0.60 25.27 -15.12
C SER A 63 -1.26 24.48 -14.01
N GLU A 64 -2.36 24.98 -13.46
CA GLU A 64 -3.14 24.24 -12.47
C GLU A 64 -3.47 22.88 -13.10
N ILE A 65 -2.66 21.87 -12.77
CA ILE A 65 -2.89 20.50 -13.21
C ILE A 65 -4.17 20.14 -12.51
N THR A 66 -5.27 20.21 -13.25
CA THR A 66 -6.57 19.73 -12.80
C THR A 66 -6.38 18.26 -12.52
N LEU A 67 -6.13 17.94 -11.25
CA LEU A 67 -5.94 16.59 -10.78
C LEU A 67 -7.12 15.76 -11.28
N TYR A 68 -6.84 14.61 -11.87
CA TYR A 68 -7.89 13.76 -12.44
C TYR A 68 -9.00 13.43 -11.42
N ALA A 69 -8.64 13.31 -10.13
CA ALA A 69 -9.59 13.17 -9.04
C ALA A 69 -10.63 14.31 -8.93
N ALA A 70 -10.31 15.52 -9.40
CA ALA A 70 -11.21 16.68 -9.40
C ALA A 70 -12.26 16.64 -10.54
N SER A 71 -12.08 15.77 -11.54
CA SER A 71 -13.00 15.66 -12.68
C SER A 71 -14.24 14.80 -12.40
N TRP A 72 -14.20 13.97 -11.35
CA TRP A 72 -15.32 13.14 -10.93
C TRP A 72 -16.02 13.77 -9.73
N PRO A 73 -17.36 13.75 -9.65
CA PRO A 73 -18.04 13.98 -8.39
C PRO A 73 -17.52 12.98 -7.34
N PRO A 74 -17.26 13.41 -6.10
CA PRO A 74 -16.55 12.60 -5.10
C PRO A 74 -17.24 11.26 -4.83
N TYR A 75 -18.57 11.25 -4.80
CA TYR A 75 -19.38 10.05 -4.61
C TYR A 75 -19.28 9.07 -5.79
N VAL A 76 -19.17 9.58 -7.02
CA VAL A 76 -19.03 8.74 -8.21
C VAL A 76 -17.65 8.10 -8.24
N LEU A 77 -16.58 8.87 -7.95
CA LEU A 77 -15.24 8.31 -7.85
C LEU A 77 -15.17 7.23 -6.76
N LEU A 78 -15.81 7.45 -5.62
CA LEU A 78 -15.90 6.45 -4.55
C LEU A 78 -16.59 5.17 -5.03
N LEU A 79 -17.77 5.28 -5.66
CA LEU A 79 -18.53 4.15 -6.19
C LEU A 79 -17.71 3.34 -7.20
N VAL A 80 -17.15 4.02 -8.21
CA VAL A 80 -16.34 3.38 -9.27
C VAL A 80 -15.08 2.76 -8.68
N SER A 81 -14.48 3.37 -7.65
CA SER A 81 -13.35 2.79 -6.92
C SER A 81 -13.74 1.54 -6.15
N CYS A 82 -14.91 1.51 -5.49
CA CYS A 82 -15.42 0.31 -4.85
C CYS A 82 -15.60 -0.82 -5.86
N LEU A 83 -16.15 -0.53 -7.04
CA LEU A 83 -16.29 -1.52 -8.11
C LEU A 83 -14.92 -2.00 -8.63
N ALA A 84 -13.97 -1.10 -8.82
CA ALA A 84 -12.61 -1.44 -9.27
C ALA A 84 -11.89 -2.33 -8.24
N VAL A 85 -12.00 -1.98 -6.95
CA VAL A 85 -11.42 -2.75 -5.83
C VAL A 85 -12.12 -4.10 -5.68
N ALA A 86 -13.44 -4.16 -5.83
CA ALA A 86 -14.19 -5.42 -5.84
C ALA A 86 -13.73 -6.34 -6.97
N ALA A 87 -13.69 -5.83 -8.20
CA ALA A 87 -13.32 -6.57 -9.40
C ALA A 87 -11.88 -7.10 -9.34
N SER A 88 -10.92 -6.23 -9.00
CA SER A 88 -9.52 -6.63 -8.84
C SER A 88 -9.27 -7.49 -7.60
N GLY A 89 -10.06 -7.30 -6.54
CA GLY A 89 -10.06 -8.11 -5.32
C GLY A 89 -10.46 -9.56 -5.58
N LEU A 90 -11.40 -9.84 -6.51
CA LEU A 90 -11.68 -11.20 -7.02
C LEU A 90 -10.40 -11.84 -7.55
N GLY A 91 -9.68 -11.14 -8.42
CA GLY A 91 -8.45 -11.62 -9.05
C GLY A 91 -7.34 -11.89 -8.03
N GLY A 92 -7.14 -10.99 -7.07
CA GLY A 92 -6.16 -11.17 -5.99
C GLY A 92 -6.48 -12.38 -5.12
N ASN A 93 -7.76 -12.54 -4.75
CA ASN A 93 -8.19 -13.69 -3.96
C ASN A 93 -8.07 -15.01 -4.73
N ALA A 94 -8.42 -15.01 -6.02
CA ALA A 94 -8.27 -16.18 -6.89
C ALA A 94 -6.81 -16.60 -7.02
N ALA A 95 -5.88 -15.64 -7.19
CA ALA A 95 -4.45 -15.93 -7.19
C ALA A 95 -3.99 -16.53 -5.86
N ARG A 96 -4.47 -16.02 -4.72
CA ARG A 96 -4.17 -16.57 -3.39
C ARG A 96 -4.59 -18.04 -3.29
N VAL A 97 -5.87 -18.32 -3.56
CA VAL A 97 -6.43 -19.68 -3.47
C VAL A 97 -5.71 -20.64 -4.42
N MET A 98 -5.46 -20.21 -5.66
CA MET A 98 -4.73 -21.02 -6.64
C MET A 98 -3.32 -21.40 -6.15
N LEU A 99 -2.58 -20.47 -5.56
CA LEU A 99 -1.25 -20.77 -5.02
C LEU A 99 -1.32 -21.71 -3.82
N GLN A 100 -2.28 -21.51 -2.93
CA GLN A 100 -2.48 -22.39 -1.77
C GLN A 100 -2.75 -23.83 -2.22
N ASN A 101 -3.62 -24.01 -3.21
CA ASN A 101 -3.96 -25.34 -3.73
C ASN A 101 -2.82 -25.97 -4.55
N SER A 102 -2.04 -25.16 -5.26
CA SER A 102 -0.91 -25.64 -6.06
C SER A 102 0.19 -26.24 -5.19
N PHE A 103 0.39 -25.72 -3.98
CA PHE A 103 1.45 -26.16 -3.08
C PHE A 103 0.97 -27.06 -1.93
N VAL A 104 -0.30 -27.45 -1.90
CA VAL A 104 -0.88 -28.27 -0.82
C VAL A 104 -0.16 -29.61 -0.60
N LYS A 105 0.43 -30.18 -1.66
CA LYS A 105 1.19 -31.44 -1.59
C LYS A 105 2.56 -31.30 -0.94
N ASN A 106 3.12 -30.09 -0.88
CA ASN A 106 4.41 -29.86 -0.26
C ASN A 106 4.22 -29.56 1.23
N ARG A 107 4.82 -30.38 2.09
CA ARG A 107 4.68 -30.28 3.56
C ARG A 107 5.04 -28.90 4.11
N PHE A 108 6.07 -28.25 3.54
CA PHE A 108 6.48 -26.92 3.96
C PHE A 108 5.39 -25.89 3.64
N PHE A 109 4.90 -25.86 2.41
CA PHE A 109 3.87 -24.90 2.01
C PHE A 109 2.48 -25.23 2.56
N ALA A 110 2.21 -26.48 2.92
CA ALA A 110 1.02 -26.84 3.69
C ALA A 110 1.06 -26.20 5.09
N LYS A 111 2.22 -26.26 5.79
CA LYS A 111 2.43 -25.59 7.09
C LYS A 111 2.38 -24.07 6.95
N TYR A 112 2.92 -23.53 5.85
CA TYR A 112 3.09 -22.10 5.61
C TYR A 112 2.26 -21.56 4.43
N ASN A 113 0.99 -21.95 4.35
CA ASN A 113 0.14 -21.67 3.19
C ASN A 113 -0.07 -20.17 2.89
N TYR A 114 0.10 -19.29 3.87
CA TYR A 114 -0.03 -17.84 3.73
C TYR A 114 1.28 -17.17 3.27
N ILE A 115 2.43 -17.83 3.41
CA ILE A 115 3.74 -17.21 3.10
C ILE A 115 3.81 -16.85 1.62
N VAL A 116 3.55 -17.80 0.71
CA VAL A 116 3.71 -17.57 -0.73
C VAL A 116 2.79 -16.44 -1.24
N PRO A 117 1.48 -16.42 -0.90
CA PRO A 117 0.64 -15.27 -1.24
C PRO A 117 1.12 -13.95 -0.62
N ASN A 118 1.53 -13.95 0.65
CA ASN A 118 1.97 -12.73 1.33
C ASN A 118 3.28 -12.17 0.77
N THR A 119 4.26 -13.00 0.43
CA THR A 119 5.53 -12.56 -0.15
C THR A 119 5.36 -12.08 -1.58
N LEU A 120 4.68 -12.85 -2.44
CA LEU A 120 4.44 -12.45 -3.83
C LEU A 120 3.54 -11.22 -3.92
N GLY A 121 2.48 -11.15 -3.12
CA GLY A 121 1.60 -9.98 -3.07
C GLY A 121 2.32 -8.72 -2.56
N SER A 122 3.23 -8.86 -1.60
CA SER A 122 4.03 -7.74 -1.11
C SER A 122 5.10 -7.30 -2.14
N PHE A 123 5.71 -8.25 -2.85
CA PHE A 123 6.56 -7.95 -4.01
C PHE A 123 5.81 -7.16 -5.08
N LEU A 124 4.62 -7.64 -5.48
CA LEU A 124 3.79 -6.96 -6.47
C LEU A 124 3.36 -5.57 -5.99
N MET A 125 3.00 -5.41 -4.71
CA MET A 125 2.71 -4.09 -4.15
C MET A 125 3.92 -3.15 -4.27
N GLY A 126 5.12 -3.59 -3.86
CA GLY A 126 6.34 -2.79 -3.97
C GLY A 126 6.66 -2.41 -5.42
N LEU A 127 6.45 -3.35 -6.35
CA LEU A 127 6.58 -3.14 -7.79
C LEU A 127 5.58 -2.11 -8.31
N PHE A 128 4.30 -2.25 -7.98
CA PHE A 128 3.21 -1.40 -8.49
C PHE A 128 3.24 0.01 -7.92
N VAL A 129 3.52 0.18 -6.62
CA VAL A 129 3.73 1.51 -6.00
C VAL A 129 4.84 2.27 -6.73
N ARG A 130 5.80 1.55 -7.33
CA ARG A 130 6.84 2.15 -8.15
C ARG A 130 6.51 2.21 -9.64
N ILE A 131 5.80 1.28 -10.27
CA ILE A 131 5.55 1.33 -11.73
C ILE A 131 4.29 2.11 -12.09
N ILE A 132 3.33 2.27 -11.19
CA ILE A 132 2.06 2.95 -11.48
C ILE A 132 2.18 4.43 -11.08
N PRO A 133 1.59 5.35 -11.87
CA PRO A 133 1.41 6.74 -11.45
C PRO A 133 0.72 6.85 -10.09
N PRO A 134 1.03 7.89 -9.31
CA PRO A 134 0.43 8.06 -8.00
C PRO A 134 -1.10 8.11 -8.08
N GLU A 135 -1.76 7.71 -6.99
CA GLU A 135 -3.22 7.58 -6.88
C GLU A 135 -3.98 8.86 -7.30
N ASN A 136 -3.36 10.02 -7.11
CA ASN A 136 -3.94 11.31 -7.48
C ASN A 136 -4.06 11.51 -9.00
N THR A 137 -3.28 10.75 -9.78
CA THR A 137 -3.19 10.79 -11.24
C THR A 137 -3.97 9.63 -11.88
N LEU A 138 -3.83 8.41 -11.34
CA LEU A 138 -4.56 7.21 -11.79
C LEU A 138 -5.23 6.49 -10.60
N PRO A 139 -6.31 7.04 -10.03
CA PRO A 139 -6.98 6.50 -8.85
C PRO A 139 -7.53 5.09 -9.09
N LEU A 140 -8.16 4.79 -10.24
CA LEU A 140 -8.79 3.48 -10.44
C LEU A 140 -7.75 2.38 -10.63
N SER A 141 -6.73 2.62 -11.46
CA SER A 141 -5.62 1.70 -11.67
C SER A 141 -4.81 1.50 -10.39
N TYR A 142 -4.44 2.58 -9.72
CA TYR A 142 -3.68 2.48 -8.47
C TYR A 142 -4.48 1.71 -7.41
N ARG A 143 -5.76 2.06 -7.19
CA ARG A 143 -6.61 1.35 -6.22
C ARG A 143 -6.85 -0.10 -6.62
N SER A 144 -7.04 -0.40 -7.90
CA SER A 144 -7.25 -1.78 -8.33
C SER A 144 -6.01 -2.66 -8.16
N PHE A 145 -4.82 -2.20 -8.55
CA PHE A 145 -3.59 -2.99 -8.40
C PHE A 145 -3.13 -3.07 -6.95
N CYS A 146 -2.99 -1.93 -6.28
CA CYS A 146 -2.43 -1.86 -4.94
C CYS A 146 -3.46 -2.26 -3.88
N VAL A 147 -4.66 -1.68 -3.91
CA VAL A 147 -5.66 -1.90 -2.85
C VAL A 147 -6.49 -3.16 -3.11
N GLY A 148 -7.02 -3.37 -4.31
CA GLY A 148 -7.86 -4.52 -4.62
C GLY A 148 -7.07 -5.81 -4.77
N PHE A 149 -6.26 -5.92 -5.82
CA PHE A 149 -5.50 -7.12 -6.15
C PHE A 149 -4.47 -7.47 -5.07
N CYS A 150 -3.45 -6.62 -4.83
CA CYS A 150 -2.40 -6.93 -3.85
C CYS A 150 -2.96 -7.05 -2.43
N GLY A 151 -3.98 -6.27 -2.11
CA GLY A 151 -4.67 -6.35 -0.83
C GLY A 151 -5.28 -7.73 -0.59
N SER A 152 -6.14 -8.21 -1.51
CA SER A 152 -6.81 -9.52 -1.40
C SER A 152 -5.92 -10.73 -1.70
N PHE A 153 -4.80 -10.50 -2.38
CA PHE A 153 -3.79 -11.53 -2.63
C PHE A 153 -2.98 -11.86 -1.37
N THR A 154 -2.76 -10.86 -0.52
CA THR A 154 -2.19 -11.08 0.83
C THR A 154 -3.28 -11.30 1.86
N THR A 155 -2.94 -11.92 2.99
CA THR A 155 -3.86 -12.14 4.12
C THR A 155 -3.11 -12.03 5.44
N PHE A 156 -3.51 -11.07 6.26
CA PHE A 156 -2.98 -10.91 7.61
C PHE A 156 -3.71 -11.81 8.60
N SER A 157 -5.02 -12.00 8.42
CA SER A 157 -5.85 -12.87 9.27
C SER A 157 -5.39 -14.33 9.22
N SER A 158 -5.12 -14.88 8.03
CA SER A 158 -4.62 -16.26 7.91
C SER A 158 -3.25 -16.42 8.57
N TRP A 159 -2.35 -15.43 8.45
CA TRP A 159 -1.04 -15.47 9.12
C TRP A 159 -1.18 -15.56 10.65
N ILE A 160 -1.98 -14.68 11.25
CA ILE A 160 -2.16 -14.65 12.71
C ILE A 160 -2.93 -15.89 13.21
N VAL A 161 -3.97 -16.34 12.50
CA VAL A 161 -4.71 -17.55 12.88
C VAL A 161 -3.80 -18.78 12.81
N THR A 162 -3.03 -18.95 11.72
CA THR A 162 -2.08 -20.08 11.61
C THR A 162 -1.02 -20.03 12.70
N LEU A 163 -0.51 -18.85 13.05
CA LEU A 163 0.42 -18.67 14.18
C LEU A 163 -0.21 -19.13 15.50
N MET A 164 -1.46 -18.76 15.78
CA MET A 164 -2.11 -19.06 17.06
C MET A 164 -2.53 -20.51 17.23
N VAL A 165 -2.71 -21.24 16.14
CA VAL A 165 -3.13 -22.66 16.17
C VAL A 165 -1.95 -23.60 16.46
N GLN A 166 -0.70 -23.15 16.31
CA GLN A 166 0.48 -24.00 16.50
C GLN A 166 0.56 -24.63 17.90
N SER A 167 0.93 -25.91 17.97
CA SER A 167 0.99 -26.66 19.23
C SER A 167 2.20 -26.29 20.09
N THR A 168 3.29 -25.82 19.49
CA THR A 168 4.51 -25.42 20.20
C THR A 168 4.76 -23.91 20.10
N ALA A 169 5.38 -23.34 21.14
CA ALA A 169 5.79 -21.95 21.12
C ALA A 169 6.87 -21.68 20.05
N ALA A 170 7.77 -22.65 19.82
CA ALA A 170 8.80 -22.55 18.80
C ALA A 170 8.21 -22.38 17.40
N ASP A 171 7.21 -23.20 17.05
CA ASP A 171 6.49 -23.07 15.77
C ASP A 171 5.76 -21.73 15.68
N ALA A 172 5.12 -21.27 16.75
CA ALA A 172 4.42 -19.98 16.75
C ALA A 172 5.40 -18.80 16.50
N PHE A 173 6.56 -18.81 17.16
CA PHE A 173 7.62 -17.82 16.91
C PHE A 173 8.16 -17.90 15.48
N GLU A 174 8.35 -19.10 14.95
CA GLU A 174 8.77 -19.30 13.56
C GLU A 174 7.78 -18.63 12.58
N HIS A 175 6.48 -18.84 12.77
CA HIS A 175 5.43 -18.19 11.96
C HIS A 175 5.42 -16.67 12.13
N LEU A 176 5.65 -16.17 13.34
CA LEU A 176 5.72 -14.73 13.63
C LEU A 176 6.86 -14.07 12.86
N PHE A 177 8.07 -14.61 12.96
CA PHE A 177 9.25 -14.02 12.33
C PHE A 177 9.20 -14.15 10.81
N ILE A 178 8.92 -15.35 10.29
CA ILE A 178 8.92 -15.57 8.84
C ILE A 178 7.76 -14.80 8.18
N GLY A 179 6.57 -14.84 8.77
CA GLY A 179 5.40 -14.14 8.25
C GLY A 179 5.48 -12.62 8.31
N GLY A 180 6.30 -12.07 9.22
CA GLY A 180 6.57 -10.63 9.28
C GLY A 180 7.73 -10.19 8.38
N ALA A 181 8.85 -10.93 8.40
CA ALA A 181 10.09 -10.51 7.74
C ALA A 181 10.07 -10.73 6.22
N LEU A 182 9.59 -11.89 5.73
CA LEU A 182 9.64 -12.18 4.30
C LEU A 182 8.82 -11.20 3.45
N PRO A 183 7.58 -10.82 3.83
CA PRO A 183 6.82 -9.84 3.07
C PRO A 183 7.51 -8.47 2.97
N ILE A 184 8.21 -8.04 4.03
CA ILE A 184 9.00 -6.80 4.02
C ILE A 184 10.15 -6.91 3.02
N MET A 185 10.92 -8.00 3.07
CA MET A 185 12.05 -8.22 2.15
C MET A 185 11.58 -8.25 0.69
N PHE A 186 10.52 -9.00 0.40
CA PHE A 186 9.96 -9.12 -0.95
C PHE A 186 9.36 -7.80 -1.44
N PHE A 187 8.75 -7.00 -0.56
CA PHE A 187 8.30 -5.66 -0.91
C PHE A 187 9.46 -4.77 -1.34
N LEU A 188 10.58 -4.79 -0.61
CA LEU A 188 11.77 -4.02 -0.96
C LEU A 188 12.34 -4.46 -2.31
N TRP A 189 12.42 -5.76 -2.56
CA TRP A 189 12.82 -6.31 -3.87
C TRP A 189 11.88 -5.89 -5.00
N GLY A 190 10.56 -5.89 -4.74
CA GLY A 190 9.56 -5.40 -5.69
C GLY A 190 9.78 -3.92 -6.02
N ARG A 191 10.04 -3.09 -5.01
CA ARG A 191 10.33 -1.66 -5.17
C ARG A 191 11.61 -1.42 -5.98
N ASP A 192 12.66 -2.19 -5.73
CA ASP A 192 13.93 -2.10 -6.46
C ASP A 192 13.78 -2.57 -7.91
N CYS A 193 13.03 -3.66 -8.13
CA CYS A 193 12.63 -4.11 -9.46
C CYS A 193 11.87 -3.00 -10.21
N GLY A 194 10.92 -2.33 -9.55
CA GLY A 194 10.18 -1.21 -10.14
C GLY A 194 11.06 0.00 -10.48
N ARG A 195 12.12 0.26 -9.71
CA ARG A 195 13.13 1.28 -10.07
C ARG A 195 13.89 0.86 -11.32
N GLY A 196 14.29 -0.40 -11.42
CA GLY A 196 14.93 -0.97 -12.61
C GLY A 196 14.06 -0.87 -13.86
N VAL A 197 12.75 -1.16 -13.74
CA VAL A 197 11.80 -1.01 -14.85
C VAL A 197 11.70 0.44 -15.30
N ARG A 198 11.57 1.41 -14.38
CA ARG A 198 11.54 2.83 -14.75
C ARG A 198 12.83 3.28 -15.41
N TRP A 199 13.97 2.88 -14.87
CA TRP A 199 15.28 3.19 -15.44
C TRP A 199 15.39 2.66 -16.88
N CYS A 200 14.94 1.42 -17.12
CA CYS A 200 14.90 0.81 -18.45
C CYS A 200 13.96 1.57 -19.40
N CYS A 201 12.75 1.93 -18.96
CA CYS A 201 11.81 2.75 -19.75
C CYS A 201 12.40 4.09 -20.19
N GLU A 202 13.13 4.75 -19.29
CA GLU A 202 13.75 6.05 -19.57
C GLU A 202 14.95 5.92 -20.53
N HIS A 203 15.86 5.00 -20.26
CA HIS A 203 17.15 4.93 -20.97
C HIS A 203 17.11 4.07 -22.23
N VAL A 204 16.28 3.03 -22.27
CA VAL A 204 16.22 2.09 -23.41
C VAL A 204 15.12 2.51 -24.38
N PHE A 205 13.95 2.89 -23.86
CA PHE A 205 12.78 3.21 -24.69
C PHE A 205 12.57 4.72 -24.90
N GLY A 206 13.37 5.58 -24.26
CA GLY A 206 13.26 7.03 -24.40
C GLY A 206 11.91 7.56 -23.91
N CYS A 207 11.29 6.89 -22.94
CA CYS A 207 10.01 7.26 -22.34
C CYS A 207 10.21 7.67 -20.88
N PRO A 208 10.60 8.92 -20.60
CA PRO A 208 10.87 9.37 -19.24
C PRO A 208 9.58 9.36 -18.44
N TRP A 209 9.63 8.79 -17.23
CA TRP A 209 8.49 8.74 -16.33
C TRP A 209 7.88 10.12 -16.03
N GLU A 210 8.73 11.14 -15.99
CA GLU A 210 8.35 12.53 -15.72
C GLU A 210 7.45 13.16 -16.79
N THR A 211 7.42 12.58 -17.99
CA THR A 211 6.57 13.07 -19.07
C THR A 211 5.13 12.59 -18.96
N TRP A 212 4.83 11.56 -18.16
CA TRP A 212 3.48 10.98 -18.09
C TRP A 212 2.40 11.97 -17.64
N PRO A 213 2.61 12.80 -16.59
CA PRO A 213 1.63 13.80 -16.16
C PRO A 213 1.27 14.84 -17.23
N SER A 214 2.09 15.01 -18.28
CA SER A 214 1.84 15.99 -19.34
C SER A 214 0.65 15.65 -20.25
N HIS A 215 0.15 14.41 -20.21
CA HIS A 215 -0.97 13.95 -21.04
C HIS A 215 -2.17 13.44 -20.22
N PRO A 216 -2.86 14.32 -19.47
CA PRO A 216 -3.92 13.91 -18.56
C PRO A 216 -5.10 13.26 -19.29
N SER A 217 -5.45 13.68 -20.51
CA SER A 217 -6.53 13.04 -21.30
C SER A 217 -6.22 11.57 -21.61
N ARG A 218 -4.99 11.25 -22.00
CA ARG A 218 -4.58 9.87 -22.30
C ARG A 218 -4.56 8.99 -21.07
N LEU A 219 -4.02 9.50 -19.95
CA LEU A 219 -4.02 8.77 -18.67
C LEU A 219 -5.45 8.46 -18.20
N ARG A 220 -6.39 9.39 -18.39
CA ARG A 220 -7.82 9.15 -18.10
C ARG A 220 -8.43 8.05 -18.96
N SER A 221 -8.14 8.05 -20.26
CA SER A 221 -8.60 6.99 -21.17
C SER A 221 -8.02 5.63 -20.75
N ILE A 222 -6.74 5.59 -20.36
CA ILE A 222 -6.10 4.37 -19.84
C ILE A 222 -6.81 3.89 -18.57
N ASP A 223 -7.08 4.77 -17.61
CA ASP A 223 -7.75 4.41 -16.35
C ASP A 223 -9.17 3.88 -16.58
N ALA A 224 -9.92 4.50 -17.50
CA ALA A 224 -11.28 4.10 -17.85
C ALA A 224 -11.32 2.78 -18.63
N VAL A 225 -10.40 2.58 -19.59
CA VAL A 225 -10.28 1.32 -20.34
C VAL A 225 -9.88 0.18 -19.40
N TRP A 226 -8.95 0.42 -18.49
CA TRP A 226 -8.57 -0.55 -17.46
C TRP A 226 -9.74 -0.90 -16.54
N PHE A 227 -10.50 0.10 -16.08
CA PHE A 227 -11.70 -0.14 -15.29
C PHE A 227 -12.73 -1.00 -16.03
N LEU A 228 -13.02 -0.69 -17.30
CA LEU A 228 -13.93 -1.48 -18.12
C LEU A 228 -13.45 -2.93 -18.27
N PHE A 229 -12.16 -3.12 -18.55
CA PHE A 229 -11.54 -4.44 -18.62
C PHE A 229 -11.73 -5.22 -17.31
N LEU A 230 -11.49 -4.59 -16.16
CA LEU A 230 -11.68 -5.23 -14.85
C LEU A 230 -13.13 -5.66 -14.60
N VAL A 231 -14.10 -4.82 -14.95
CA VAL A 231 -15.54 -5.16 -14.80
C VAL A 231 -15.90 -6.36 -15.68
N ILE A 232 -15.46 -6.37 -16.93
CA ILE A 232 -15.70 -7.50 -17.84
C ILE A 232 -15.03 -8.77 -17.30
N ALA A 233 -13.76 -8.68 -16.87
CA ALA A 233 -13.01 -9.79 -16.31
C ALA A 233 -13.65 -10.35 -15.04
N ALA A 234 -14.16 -9.49 -14.15
CA ALA A 234 -14.84 -9.89 -12.91
C ALA A 234 -16.13 -10.69 -13.16
N ILE A 235 -16.81 -10.45 -14.29
CA ILE A 235 -18.03 -11.19 -14.66
C ILE A 235 -17.68 -12.46 -15.43
N LEU A 236 -16.80 -12.37 -16.44
CA LEU A 236 -16.48 -13.50 -17.31
C LEU A 236 -15.61 -14.55 -16.60
N ALA A 237 -14.63 -14.16 -15.80
CA ALA A 237 -13.65 -15.09 -15.26
C ALA A 237 -14.28 -16.16 -14.34
N PRO A 238 -15.16 -15.83 -13.37
CA PRO A 238 -15.82 -16.85 -12.56
C PRO A 238 -16.68 -17.81 -13.39
N VAL A 239 -17.40 -17.29 -14.38
CA VAL A 239 -18.24 -18.11 -15.29
C VAL A 239 -17.38 -19.07 -16.10
N ILE A 240 -16.29 -18.57 -16.69
CA ILE A 240 -15.36 -19.38 -17.48
C ILE A 240 -14.74 -20.47 -16.61
N VAL A 241 -14.24 -20.13 -15.41
CA VAL A 241 -13.65 -21.09 -14.47
C VAL A 241 -14.67 -22.16 -14.09
N GLN A 242 -15.90 -21.79 -13.73
CA GLN A 242 -16.94 -22.75 -13.38
C GLN A 242 -17.27 -23.70 -14.54
N VAL A 243 -17.31 -23.19 -15.79
CA VAL A 243 -17.53 -24.03 -16.97
C VAL A 243 -16.37 -25.01 -17.19
N GLN A 244 -15.12 -24.61 -16.96
CA GLN A 244 -13.98 -25.52 -17.11
C GLN A 244 -13.91 -26.59 -16.00
N ILE A 245 -14.34 -26.25 -14.78
CA ILE A 245 -14.50 -27.20 -13.66
C ILE A 245 -15.56 -28.24 -14.04
N ASN A 246 -16.74 -27.81 -14.50
CA ASN A 246 -17.83 -28.72 -14.88
C ASN A 246 -17.45 -29.63 -16.07
N LYS A 247 -16.56 -29.17 -16.96
CA LYS A 247 -16.00 -29.98 -18.06
C LYS A 247 -14.88 -30.93 -17.62
N GLY A 248 -14.52 -30.95 -16.34
CA GLY A 248 -13.48 -31.82 -15.78
C GLY A 248 -12.05 -31.47 -16.21
N ARG A 249 -11.82 -30.28 -16.78
CA ARG A 249 -10.50 -29.86 -17.30
C ARG A 249 -9.58 -29.32 -16.21
N ILE A 250 -10.13 -28.74 -15.15
CA ILE A 250 -9.39 -28.20 -14.02
C ILE A 250 -9.74 -29.03 -12.78
N ARG A 251 -8.77 -29.80 -12.28
CA ARG A 251 -8.92 -30.61 -11.04
C ARG A 251 -8.29 -29.95 -9.80
N VAL A 252 -7.63 -28.81 -9.98
CA VAL A 252 -6.90 -28.11 -8.91
C VAL A 252 -7.80 -27.16 -8.11
N ILE A 253 -8.97 -26.80 -8.65
CA ILE A 253 -9.89 -25.81 -8.08
C ILE A 253 -11.23 -26.50 -7.77
N SER A 254 -11.67 -26.41 -6.53
CA SER A 254 -12.96 -26.92 -6.03
C SER A 254 -14.09 -25.91 -6.25
N THR A 255 -15.34 -26.34 -6.07
CA THR A 255 -16.48 -25.43 -6.07
C THR A 255 -16.42 -24.44 -4.89
N ASP A 256 -15.83 -24.84 -3.76
CA ASP A 256 -15.68 -23.98 -2.57
C ASP A 256 -14.63 -22.90 -2.77
N ASP A 257 -13.60 -23.18 -3.55
CA ASP A 257 -12.64 -22.17 -3.99
C ASP A 257 -13.33 -21.08 -4.80
N VAL A 258 -14.25 -21.45 -5.70
CA VAL A 258 -15.04 -20.50 -6.48
C VAL A 258 -15.93 -19.67 -5.56
N ARG A 259 -16.62 -20.30 -4.60
CA ARG A 259 -17.43 -19.59 -3.60
C ARG A 259 -16.59 -18.60 -2.79
N THR A 260 -15.42 -19.03 -2.33
CA THR A 260 -14.44 -18.23 -1.58
C THR A 260 -14.02 -17.00 -2.36
N VAL A 261 -13.72 -17.16 -3.65
CA VAL A 261 -13.37 -16.05 -4.54
C VAL A 261 -14.55 -15.11 -4.71
N VAL A 262 -15.75 -15.61 -5.03
CA VAL A 262 -16.93 -14.80 -5.32
C VAL A 262 -17.33 -13.88 -4.16
N ILE A 263 -17.14 -14.31 -2.91
CA ILE A 263 -17.48 -13.49 -1.73
C ILE A 263 -16.35 -12.57 -1.24
N ALA A 264 -15.11 -12.78 -1.70
CA ALA A 264 -13.96 -11.97 -1.33
C ALA A 264 -14.12 -10.44 -1.54
N PRO A 265 -14.84 -9.96 -2.58
CA PRO A 265 -15.08 -8.52 -2.77
C PRO A 265 -15.72 -7.83 -1.58
N ALA A 266 -16.57 -8.50 -0.81
CA ALA A 266 -17.17 -7.91 0.38
C ALA A 266 -16.09 -7.49 1.40
N GLY A 267 -15.09 -8.35 1.63
CA GLY A 267 -13.94 -8.02 2.47
C GLY A 267 -13.07 -6.91 1.88
N ALA A 268 -12.74 -7.00 0.59
CA ALA A 268 -11.89 -6.03 -0.10
C ALA A 268 -12.49 -4.61 -0.10
N VAL A 269 -13.79 -4.49 -0.38
CA VAL A 269 -14.50 -3.20 -0.37
C VAL A 269 -14.59 -2.67 1.06
N THR A 270 -14.93 -3.49 2.05
CA THR A 270 -14.96 -3.04 3.46
C THR A 270 -13.59 -2.52 3.89
N ARG A 271 -12.50 -3.21 3.57
CA ARG A 271 -11.13 -2.73 3.84
C ARG A 271 -10.84 -1.38 3.17
N PHE A 272 -11.24 -1.23 1.90
CA PHE A 272 -11.06 0.03 1.18
C PHE A 272 -11.86 1.17 1.82
N LEU A 273 -13.13 0.93 2.19
CA LEU A 273 -13.96 1.93 2.86
C LEU A 273 -13.38 2.32 4.23
N LEU A 274 -12.94 1.34 5.04
CA LEU A 274 -12.24 1.61 6.30
C LEU A 274 -11.00 2.48 6.07
N SER A 275 -10.22 2.19 5.03
CA SER A 275 -9.06 3.00 4.65
C SER A 275 -9.46 4.42 4.28
N VAL A 276 -10.50 4.60 3.45
CA VAL A 276 -10.97 5.93 3.01
C VAL A 276 -11.48 6.77 4.19
N TYR A 277 -12.26 6.18 5.09
CA TYR A 277 -12.91 6.94 6.17
C TYR A 277 -12.01 7.16 7.40
N LEU A 278 -11.11 6.22 7.70
CA LEU A 278 -10.32 6.24 8.93
C LEU A 278 -8.85 6.66 8.72
N ASN A 279 -8.27 6.49 7.52
CA ASN A 279 -6.91 6.99 7.23
C ASN A 279 -6.93 8.49 6.90
N LYS A 280 -7.43 9.33 7.81
CA LYS A 280 -7.45 10.78 7.63
C LYS A 280 -6.03 11.34 7.78
N LYS A 281 -5.50 11.89 6.69
CA LYS A 281 -4.15 12.47 6.58
C LYS A 281 -3.89 13.71 7.47
N THR A 282 -4.93 14.28 8.09
CA THR A 282 -4.85 15.59 8.76
C THR A 282 -4.90 15.54 10.29
N SER A 283 -4.96 14.34 10.90
CA SER A 283 -4.94 14.20 12.37
C SER A 283 -3.53 14.00 12.90
N LEU A 284 -3.28 14.48 14.13
CA LEU A 284 -2.01 14.59 14.88
C LEU A 284 -1.13 13.32 14.96
N ALA A 285 -1.54 12.18 14.41
CA ALA A 285 -0.80 10.92 14.46
C ALA A 285 -0.40 10.33 13.08
N GLU A 286 -1.01 10.76 11.96
CA GLU A 286 -0.82 10.12 10.62
C GLU A 286 -0.90 8.57 10.64
N PHE A 287 -1.61 8.01 11.62
CA PHE A 287 -1.58 6.58 11.92
C PHE A 287 -2.60 5.83 11.04
N PRO A 288 -2.25 4.70 10.39
CA PRO A 288 -3.12 4.01 9.43
C PRO A 288 -4.23 3.20 10.11
N LEU A 289 -5.20 3.90 10.72
CA LEU A 289 -6.28 3.30 11.50
C LEU A 289 -7.19 2.40 10.67
N GLY A 290 -7.42 2.71 9.40
CA GLY A 290 -8.23 1.92 8.49
C GLY A 290 -7.62 0.56 8.19
N THR A 291 -6.33 0.51 7.88
CA THR A 291 -5.59 -0.75 7.65
C THR A 291 -5.50 -1.57 8.94
N LEU A 292 -5.23 -0.92 10.08
CA LEU A 292 -5.26 -1.57 11.39
C LEU A 292 -6.64 -2.19 11.69
N ALA A 293 -7.71 -1.39 11.58
CA ALA A 293 -9.07 -1.84 11.86
C ALA A 293 -9.48 -3.02 10.97
N ALA A 294 -9.17 -2.95 9.67
CA ALA A 294 -9.47 -4.02 8.72
C ALA A 294 -8.72 -5.31 9.08
N ASN A 295 -7.44 -5.23 9.47
CA ASN A 295 -6.66 -6.38 9.91
C ASN A 295 -7.19 -7.00 11.21
N LEU A 296 -7.50 -6.19 12.22
CA LEU A 296 -8.04 -6.68 13.49
C LEU A 296 -9.43 -7.30 13.32
N LEU A 297 -10.31 -6.67 12.52
CA LEU A 297 -11.62 -7.24 12.19
C LEU A 297 -11.48 -8.54 11.39
N GLY A 298 -10.56 -8.59 10.44
CA GLY A 298 -10.27 -9.81 9.67
C GLY A 298 -9.79 -10.95 10.56
N VAL A 299 -8.91 -10.69 11.53
CA VAL A 299 -8.45 -11.69 12.51
C VAL A 299 -9.59 -12.15 13.42
N LEU A 300 -10.39 -11.21 13.95
CA LEU A 300 -11.54 -11.52 14.79
C LEU A 300 -12.56 -12.40 14.07
N LEU A 301 -12.94 -12.04 12.84
CA LEU A 301 -13.87 -12.84 12.06
C LEU A 301 -13.28 -14.20 11.68
N ALA A 302 -12.00 -14.25 11.30
CA ALA A 302 -11.34 -15.51 10.95
C ALA A 302 -11.29 -16.49 12.13
N ILE A 303 -11.00 -16.03 13.35
CA ILE A 303 -10.97 -16.91 14.52
C ILE A 303 -12.38 -17.37 14.92
N ILE A 304 -13.42 -16.54 14.74
CA ILE A 304 -14.81 -16.95 14.94
C ILE A 304 -15.19 -18.03 13.92
N MET A 305 -14.90 -17.82 12.64
CA MET A 305 -15.19 -18.81 11.59
C MET A 305 -14.47 -20.13 11.83
N LEU A 306 -13.19 -20.11 12.22
CA LEU A 306 -12.46 -21.33 12.59
C LEU A 306 -13.15 -22.07 13.74
N ASN A 307 -13.62 -21.37 14.77
CA ASN A 307 -14.34 -22.02 15.87
C ASN A 307 -15.68 -22.61 15.43
N MET A 308 -16.38 -21.96 14.50
CA MET A 308 -17.64 -22.45 13.95
C MET A 308 -17.43 -23.67 13.06
N GLU A 309 -16.39 -23.68 12.22
CA GLU A 309 -15.97 -24.83 11.41
C GLU A 309 -15.73 -26.06 12.29
N LEU A 310 -14.98 -25.90 13.38
CA LEU A 310 -14.70 -26.99 14.32
C LEU A 310 -15.94 -27.49 15.07
N THR A 311 -17.02 -26.69 15.12
CA THR A 311 -18.30 -27.07 15.75
C THR A 311 -19.28 -27.69 14.74
N HIS A 312 -19.22 -27.26 13.48
CA HIS A 312 -20.15 -27.60 12.42
C HIS A 312 -19.39 -28.13 11.18
N ILE A 313 -18.79 -29.31 11.33
CA ILE A 313 -17.86 -29.92 10.36
C ILE A 313 -18.48 -30.12 8.96
N PHE A 314 -19.81 -30.21 8.86
CA PHE A 314 -20.52 -30.40 7.59
C PHE A 314 -20.85 -29.11 6.84
N ASP A 315 -20.56 -27.94 7.42
CA ASP A 315 -20.86 -26.65 6.80
C ASP A 315 -19.58 -25.97 6.30
N GLU A 316 -19.35 -26.07 4.99
CA GLU A 316 -18.19 -25.52 4.29
C GLU A 316 -18.20 -23.98 4.24
N TRP A 317 -19.32 -23.32 4.56
CA TRP A 317 -19.42 -21.86 4.49
C TRP A 317 -18.50 -21.14 5.47
N TYR A 318 -18.16 -21.75 6.61
CA TYR A 318 -17.22 -21.14 7.55
C TYR A 318 -15.82 -21.00 6.95
N VAL A 319 -15.34 -22.03 6.25
CA VAL A 319 -14.07 -21.98 5.50
C VAL A 319 -14.15 -20.96 4.37
N VAL A 320 -15.25 -20.96 3.63
CA VAL A 320 -15.49 -20.03 2.52
C VAL A 320 -15.45 -18.58 3.00
N VAL A 321 -16.12 -18.24 4.11
CA VAL A 321 -16.12 -16.89 4.72
C VAL A 321 -14.76 -16.52 5.31
N GLN A 322 -14.10 -17.46 5.98
CA GLN A 322 -12.77 -17.27 6.55
C GLN A 322 -11.73 -16.96 5.46
N HIS A 323 -11.68 -17.77 4.42
CA HIS A 323 -10.71 -17.60 3.34
C HIS A 323 -11.11 -16.50 2.35
N GLY A 324 -12.40 -16.25 2.15
CA GLY A 324 -12.92 -15.24 1.21
C GLY A 324 -12.96 -13.85 1.85
N ILE A 325 -13.96 -13.61 2.68
CA ILE A 325 -14.21 -12.28 3.28
C ILE A 325 -13.08 -11.90 4.25
N CYS A 326 -12.77 -12.76 5.24
CA CYS A 326 -11.80 -12.39 6.29
C CYS A 326 -10.38 -12.28 5.73
N GLY A 327 -10.06 -13.14 4.75
CA GLY A 327 -8.81 -13.07 4.00
C GLY A 327 -8.66 -11.75 3.23
N ALA A 328 -9.66 -11.37 2.42
CA ALA A 328 -9.61 -10.15 1.59
C ALA A 328 -9.82 -8.83 2.38
N LEU A 329 -10.49 -8.91 3.55
CA LEU A 329 -10.63 -7.82 4.50
C LEU A 329 -9.31 -7.45 5.16
N SER A 330 -8.42 -8.43 5.37
CA SER A 330 -7.12 -8.21 5.98
C SER A 330 -6.02 -8.12 4.89
N THR A 331 -4.87 -7.51 5.20
CA THR A 331 -3.78 -7.37 4.23
C THR A 331 -2.42 -7.22 4.91
N VAL A 332 -1.42 -7.89 4.34
CA VAL A 332 -0.02 -7.69 4.70
C VAL A 332 0.64 -6.69 3.76
N SER A 333 0.29 -6.67 2.48
CA SER A 333 0.92 -5.79 1.49
C SER A 333 0.72 -4.30 1.80
N SER A 334 -0.48 -3.89 2.25
CA SER A 334 -0.71 -2.50 2.67
C SER A 334 0.02 -2.16 3.97
N LEU A 335 0.00 -3.06 4.96
CA LEU A 335 0.76 -2.91 6.21
C LEU A 335 2.24 -2.67 5.94
N VAL A 336 2.86 -3.52 5.11
CA VAL A 336 4.28 -3.40 4.74
C VAL A 336 4.56 -2.10 4.00
N ASN A 337 3.71 -1.71 3.03
CA ASN A 337 3.87 -0.45 2.31
C ASN A 337 3.85 0.76 3.27
N GLU A 338 2.94 0.77 4.24
CA GLU A 338 2.84 1.82 5.26
C GLU A 338 4.08 1.85 6.18
N LEU A 339 4.56 0.69 6.63
CA LEU A 339 5.77 0.56 7.45
C LEU A 339 7.01 1.10 6.72
N VAL A 340 7.21 0.68 5.47
CA VAL A 340 8.35 1.11 4.65
C VAL A 340 8.23 2.61 4.32
N SER A 341 7.02 3.13 4.15
CA SER A 341 6.77 4.56 3.96
C SER A 341 7.20 5.37 5.19
N PHE A 342 6.77 4.99 6.40
CA PHE A 342 7.18 5.67 7.63
C PHE A 342 8.69 5.63 7.85
N HIS A 343 9.31 4.48 7.59
CA HIS A 343 10.76 4.36 7.65
C HIS A 343 11.47 5.25 6.62
N GLY A 344 10.92 5.37 5.40
CA GLY A 344 11.44 6.26 4.36
C GLY A 344 11.32 7.75 4.69
N CYS A 345 10.29 8.14 5.44
CA CYS A 345 10.08 9.51 5.90
C CYS A 345 10.84 9.86 7.21
N GLY A 346 11.74 8.98 7.68
CA GLY A 346 12.49 9.19 8.94
C GLY A 346 11.67 8.96 10.22
N ARG A 347 10.39 8.58 10.11
CA ARG A 347 9.48 8.32 11.24
C ARG A 347 9.61 6.87 11.74
N VAL A 348 10.85 6.45 12.02
CA VAL A 348 11.19 5.04 12.32
C VAL A 348 10.48 4.54 13.59
N VAL A 349 10.40 5.36 14.64
CA VAL A 349 9.69 5.00 15.89
C VAL A 349 8.21 4.72 15.63
N PHE A 350 7.55 5.55 14.81
CA PHE A 350 6.15 5.32 14.42
C PHE A 350 5.97 4.01 13.66
N ALA A 351 6.90 3.67 12.77
CA ALA A 351 6.87 2.39 12.05
C ALA A 351 6.91 1.20 13.02
N TYR A 352 7.83 1.21 13.99
CA TYR A 352 7.92 0.13 14.98
C TYR A 352 6.69 0.04 15.89
N VAL A 353 6.18 1.18 16.38
CA VAL A 353 4.95 1.21 17.19
C VAL A 353 3.77 0.68 16.39
N TYR A 354 3.63 1.08 15.12
CA TYR A 354 2.56 0.62 14.25
C TYR A 354 2.64 -0.89 13.99
N ALA A 355 3.83 -1.42 13.70
CA ALA A 355 4.06 -2.85 13.52
C ALA A 355 3.70 -3.63 14.79
N LEU A 356 4.19 -3.15 15.94
CA LEU A 356 3.96 -3.80 17.24
C LEU A 356 2.48 -3.83 17.59
N VAL A 357 1.77 -2.70 17.49
CA VAL A 357 0.33 -2.62 17.78
C VAL A 357 -0.47 -3.54 16.86
N SER A 358 -0.15 -3.54 15.56
CA SER A 358 -0.86 -4.38 14.57
C SER A 358 -0.75 -5.87 14.89
N VAL A 359 0.45 -6.32 15.27
CA VAL A 359 0.73 -7.74 15.54
C VAL A 359 0.27 -8.15 16.94
N VAL A 360 0.62 -7.39 17.98
CA VAL A 360 0.31 -7.74 19.37
C VAL A 360 -1.20 -7.77 19.62
N VAL A 361 -1.93 -6.76 19.15
CA VAL A 361 -3.39 -6.73 19.35
C VAL A 361 -4.07 -7.88 18.58
N ALA A 362 -3.61 -8.19 17.38
CA ALA A 362 -4.11 -9.32 16.61
C ALA A 362 -3.85 -10.67 17.29
N ILE A 363 -2.65 -10.86 17.83
CA ILE A 363 -2.28 -12.06 18.61
C ILE A 363 -3.18 -12.18 19.85
N ILE A 364 -3.45 -11.08 20.56
CA ILE A 364 -4.36 -11.10 21.72
C ILE A 364 -5.76 -11.55 21.29
N ILE A 365 -6.32 -10.95 20.22
CA ILE A 365 -7.65 -11.31 19.70
C ILE A 365 -7.72 -12.80 19.33
N ALA A 366 -6.77 -13.28 18.52
CA ALA A 366 -6.75 -14.67 18.09
C ALA A 366 -6.42 -15.64 19.24
N GLY A 367 -5.63 -15.20 20.23
CA GLY A 367 -5.30 -15.97 21.42
C GLY A 367 -6.47 -16.19 22.36
N ILE A 368 -7.32 -15.18 22.53
CA ILE A 368 -8.59 -15.33 23.27
C ILE A 368 -9.48 -16.36 22.58
N GLY A 369 -9.65 -16.25 21.26
CA GLY A 369 -10.46 -17.15 20.46
C GLY A 369 -9.82 -18.50 20.10
N ARG A 370 -8.67 -18.85 20.68
CA ARG A 370 -7.90 -20.03 20.28
C ARG A 370 -8.69 -21.33 20.58
N PRO A 371 -8.91 -22.25 19.61
CA PRO A 371 -9.75 -23.43 19.80
C PRO A 371 -9.32 -24.36 20.94
N GLN A 372 -8.01 -24.48 21.17
CA GLN A 372 -7.48 -25.31 22.26
C GLN A 372 -7.93 -24.85 23.65
N ASN A 373 -8.28 -23.57 23.84
CA ASN A 373 -8.82 -23.06 25.10
C ASN A 373 -10.21 -23.65 25.43
N TYR A 374 -10.89 -24.20 24.42
CA TYR A 374 -12.24 -24.75 24.53
C TYR A 374 -12.26 -26.29 24.37
N HIS A 375 -11.12 -26.96 24.58
CA HIS A 375 -10.93 -28.41 24.39
C HIS A 375 -11.29 -28.92 22.98
N ARG A 376 -11.17 -28.05 21.96
CA ARG A 376 -11.38 -28.43 20.56
C ARG A 376 -10.04 -28.78 19.90
N SER A 377 -9.97 -29.92 19.24
CA SER A 377 -8.81 -30.33 18.44
C SER A 377 -8.86 -29.68 17.07
N VAL A 378 -7.75 -29.06 16.65
CA VAL A 378 -7.54 -28.65 15.26
C VAL A 378 -6.78 -29.78 14.58
N ASN A 379 -7.37 -30.37 13.53
CA ASN A 379 -6.81 -31.53 12.82
C ASN A 379 -5.71 -31.16 11.84
#